data_AF-A0A6I4U6C6-F1
#
_entry.id   AF-A0A6I4U6C6-F1
#
_cell.length_a   1.000
_cell.length_b   1.000
_cell.length_c   1.000
_cell.angle_alpha   90.00
_cell.angle_beta   90.00
_cell.angle_gamma   90.00
#
_symmetry.space_group_name_H-M   'P 1'
#
loop_
_entity.id
_entity.type
_entity.pdbx_description
1 polymer ?
#
loop_
_entity_poly.entity_id
_entity_poly.type
_entity_poly.pdbx_seq_one_letter_code
_entity_poly.pdbx_strand_id
1 'polypeptide(L)' 'MAFAVIDYGAEHNLLWVTALDQSGEIWCAPNPKVRMQANWSMGRVPDSALVCSAERGATQ' A
#
# COMPACT_ATOMS: atom_id res chain seq x y z
N MET A 1 -3.58 -15.00 -13.35
CA MET A 1 -3.83 -15.98 -12.27
C MET A 1 -2.97 -15.59 -11.07
N ALA A 2 -3.49 -15.55 -9.85
CA ALA A 2 -2.66 -15.38 -8.65
C ALA A 2 -2.16 -16.76 -8.21
N PHE A 3 -0.85 -16.91 -8.01
CA PHE A 3 -0.23 -18.23 -7.78
C PHE A 3 -0.10 -18.60 -6.29
N ALA A 4 0.10 -17.63 -5.39
CA ALA A 4 0.07 -17.83 -3.95
C ALA A 4 -0.02 -16.49 -3.20
N VAL A 5 -0.68 -16.47 -2.04
CA VAL A 5 -0.63 -15.38 -1.05
C VAL A 5 -0.29 -16.00 0.29
N ILE A 6 0.84 -15.60 0.88
CA ILE A 6 1.20 -15.93 2.25
C ILE A 6 0.95 -14.68 3.08
N ASP A 7 -0.16 -14.67 3.81
CA ASP A 7 -0.60 -13.50 4.58
C ASP A 7 -0.18 -13.63 6.06
N TYR A 8 0.61 -12.66 6.53
CA TYR A 8 0.96 -12.50 7.94
C TYR A 8 0.28 -11.27 8.58
N GLY A 9 -0.48 -10.49 7.81
CA GLY A 9 -1.12 -9.23 8.22
C GLY A 9 -0.64 -8.01 7.43
N ALA A 10 -1.43 -6.94 7.46
CA ALA A 10 -1.29 -5.77 6.58
C ALA A 10 -0.02 -4.91 6.76
N GLU A 11 0.66 -5.03 7.90
CA GLU A 11 1.93 -4.32 8.22
C GLU A 11 3.18 -5.22 8.06
N HIS A 12 3.01 -6.49 7.71
CA HIS A 12 4.16 -7.36 7.48
C HIS A 12 4.79 -7.11 6.10
N ASN A 13 6.06 -7.52 5.96
CA ASN A 13 6.83 -7.44 4.72
C ASN A 13 6.35 -8.48 3.69
N LEU A 14 5.16 -8.26 3.13
CA LEU A 14 4.62 -9.11 2.07
C LEU A 14 5.33 -8.82 0.73
N LEU A 15 5.46 -9.84 -0.11
CA LEU A 15 5.95 -9.71 -1.49
C LEU A 15 4.83 -10.06 -2.46
N TRP A 16 4.55 -9.14 -3.38
CA TRP A 16 3.60 -9.31 -4.45
C TRP A 16 4.33 -9.86 -5.67
N VAL A 17 3.94 -11.04 -6.13
CA VAL A 17 4.58 -11.73 -7.25
C VAL A 17 3.59 -11.87 -8.40
N THR A 18 4.00 -11.40 -9.57
CA THR A 18 3.24 -11.52 -10.81
C THR A 18 4.10 -12.19 -11.87
N ALA A 19 3.57 -13.24 -12.50
CA ALA A 19 4.19 -13.87 -13.66
C ALA A 19 3.47 -13.40 -14.94
N LEU A 20 4.24 -13.03 -15.97
CA LEU A 20 3.73 -12.62 -17.27
C LEU A 20 3.85 -13.78 -18.26
N ASP A 21 2.73 -14.28 -18.77
CA ASP A 21 2.69 -15.48 -19.61
C ASP A 21 3.46 -15.32 -20.94
N GLN A 22 3.44 -14.11 -21.52
CA GLN A 22 4.01 -13.88 -22.85
C GLN A 22 5.54 -13.71 -22.85
N SER A 23 6.09 -13.03 -21.84
CA SER A 23 7.54 -12.80 -21.71
C SER A 23 8.22 -13.82 -20.81
N GLY A 24 7.46 -14.53 -19.96
CA GLY A 24 7.99 -15.41 -18.92
C GLY A 24 8.62 -14.66 -17.74
N GLU A 25 8.48 -13.34 -17.69
CA GLU A 25 9.05 -12.54 -16.61
C GLU A 25 8.30 -12.72 -15.30
N ILE A 26 9.05 -12.67 -14.20
CA ILE A 26 8.52 -12.67 -12.85
C ILE A 26 8.88 -11.33 -12.21
N TRP A 27 7.85 -10.60 -11.78
CA TRP A 27 7.99 -9.30 -11.14
C TRP A 27 7.66 -9.43 -9.66
N CYS A 28 8.52 -8.85 -8.82
CA CYS A 28 8.37 -8.86 -7.37
C CYS A 28 8.28 -7.43 -6.83
N ALA A 29 7.20 -7.10 -6.11
CA ALA A 29 7.02 -5.79 -5.49
C ALA A 29 6.81 -5.91 -3.97
N PRO A 30 7.53 -5.14 -3.13
CA PRO A 30 7.32 -5.16 -1.70
C PRO A 30 6.02 -4.43 -1.32
N ASN A 31 5.31 -4.94 -0.32
CA ASN A 31 4.01 -4.45 0.14
C ASN A 31 3.93 -2.93 0.34
N PRO A 32 4.93 -2.24 0.95
CA PRO A 32 4.87 -0.79 1.14
C PRO A 32 4.76 0.02 -0.15
N LYS A 33 5.17 -0.54 -1.30
CA LYS A 33 5.13 0.14 -2.60
C LYS A 33 3.81 -0.02 -3.36
N VAL A 34 3.01 -1.04 -3.02
CA VAL A 34 1.81 -1.41 -3.80
C VAL A 34 0.53 -1.38 -2.99
N ARG A 35 0.61 -1.46 -1.64
CA ARG A 35 -0.56 -1.31 -0.77
C ARG A 35 -1.17 0.08 -0.93
N MET A 36 -2.50 0.16 -0.84
CA MET A 36 -3.17 1.44 -0.70
C MET A 36 -2.60 2.17 0.52
N GLN A 37 -2.10 3.39 0.30
CA GLN A 37 -1.47 4.18 1.36
C GLN A 37 -2.53 4.79 2.28
N ALA A 38 -3.59 5.38 1.71
CA ALA A 38 -4.76 5.80 2.46
C ALA A 38 -5.68 4.59 2.74
N ASN A 39 -5.98 4.36 4.01
CA ASN A 39 -6.87 3.31 4.49
C ASN A 39 -7.48 3.72 5.84
N TRP A 40 -8.75 4.13 5.82
CA TRP A 40 -9.47 4.64 6.99
C TRP A 40 -9.66 3.59 8.09
N SER A 41 -9.88 2.32 7.73
CA SER A 41 -10.04 1.22 8.70
C SER A 41 -8.73 0.92 9.46
N MET A 42 -7.59 1.30 8.88
CA MET A 42 -6.27 1.21 9.49
C MET A 42 -5.73 2.55 9.99
N GLY A 43 -6.55 3.61 10.01
CA GLY A 43 -6.13 4.94 10.45
C GLY A 43 -5.10 5.63 9.55
N ARG A 44 -4.87 5.14 8.32
CA ARG A 44 -3.96 5.78 7.37
C ARG A 44 -4.71 6.81 6.54
N VAL A 45 -4.32 8.07 6.67
CA VAL A 45 -4.91 9.19 5.93
C VAL A 45 -4.03 9.57 4.74
N PRO A 46 -4.61 10.12 3.64
CA PRO A 46 -3.81 10.70 2.57
C PRO A 46 -2.98 11.88 3.08
N ASP A 47 -1.78 12.11 2.51
CA ASP A 47 -0.93 13.26 2.86
C ASP A 47 -1.68 14.60 2.73
N SER A 48 -2.55 14.74 1.74
CA SER A 48 -3.39 15.94 1.56
C SER A 48 -4.32 16.21 2.74
N ALA A 49 -4.75 15.17 3.46
CA ALA A 49 -5.60 15.31 4.64
C ALA A 49 -4.82 15.79 5.88
N LEU A 50 -3.50 15.53 5.94
CA LEU A 50 -2.62 16.07 6.98
C LEU A 50 -2.40 17.57 6.79
N VAL A 51 -2.17 18.02 5.55
CA VAL A 51 -2.00 19.45 5.22
C VAL A 51 -3.24 20.25 5.62
N CYS A 52 -4.42 19.80 5.22
CA CYS A 52 -5.67 20.51 5.50
C CYS A 52 -6.02 20.57 7.00
N SER A 53 -5.50 19.63 7.82
CA SER A 53 -5.71 19.65 9.28
C SER A 53 -4.71 20.55 10.01
N ALA A 54 -3.48 20.68 9.50
CA ALA A 54 -2.49 21.61 10.04
C ALA A 54 -2.90 23.08 9.83
N GLU A 55 -3.45 23.41 8.65
CA GLU A 55 -3.92 24.76 8.33
C GLU A 55 -5.08 25.22 9.22
N ARG A 56 -5.97 24.30 9.63
CA ARG A 56 -7.07 24.59 10.56
C ARG A 56 -6.62 24.82 12.00
N GLY A 57 -5.41 24.38 12.39
CA GLY A 57 -4.85 24.57 13.73
C GLY A 57 -4.08 25.88 13.90
N ALA A 58 -3.75 26.58 12.82
CA ALA A 58 -2.90 27.78 12.83
C ALA A 58 -3.68 29.12 12.90
N THR A 59 -5.00 29.09 13.07
CA THR A 59 -5.85 30.30 13.16
C THR A 59 -6.64 30.36 14.48
N GLN A 60 -5.99 30.01 15.60
CA GLN A 60 -6.56 30.26 16.93
C GLN A 60 -5.61 31.08 17.79
#